data_AF-A0AAV1ZMZ6-F1
#
_entry.id   AF-A0AAV1ZMZ6-F1
#
_cell.length_a   1.000
_cell.length_b   1.000
_cell.length_c   1.000
_cell.angle_alpha   90.00
_cell.angle_beta   90.00
_cell.angle_gamma   90.00
#
_symmetry.space_group_name_H-M   'P 1'
#
loop_
_entity.id
_entity.type
_entity.pdbx_description
1 polymer ?
#
loop_
_entity_poly.entity_id
_entity_poly.type
_entity_poly.pdbx_seq_one_letter_code
_entity_poly.pdbx_strand_id
1 'polypeptide(L)'
;MDLHIRFWNKKNQEVDTRYVTSSFMGHSTAEDILREFRISTEKLDLRKVLSVSMDGPSVNWKFFNLFDVEIQKEFATSLINVGSCSLHVVNNSFRHGERVSPTQWDIDIFLSSIYYLFKDSPARREDYLKVSEIGKLPKKFCRTRWLENAAERAIEIWNDLVLYVNNVENNKVPTPKCKSYKFIAKSIKDPTLPIKLRFFRSLTKLIEPFLEFYQRDCPLLPFLAEDIKKMVIDCLKTFSVMKNEILEGLTTVNSIFKFDFSNKASYADISKVPTWGVLKAW
;
A
#
# COMPACT_ATOMS: atom_id res chain seq x y z
N MET A 1 0.93 7.37 -20.00
CA MET A 1 -0.48 7.09 -19.67
C MET A 1 -0.89 5.88 -20.46
N ASP A 2 -1.27 4.81 -19.77
CA ASP A 2 -1.82 3.62 -20.42
C ASP A 2 -3.34 3.69 -20.35
N LEU A 3 -3.99 3.60 -21.51
CA LEU A 3 -5.43 3.71 -21.63
C LEU A 3 -6.05 2.32 -21.78
N HIS A 4 -6.98 2.03 -20.89
CA HIS A 4 -7.79 0.82 -20.93
C HIS A 4 -9.27 1.21 -20.92
N ILE A 5 -10.09 0.48 -21.68
CA ILE A 5 -11.54 0.53 -21.55
C ILE A 5 -12.01 -0.67 -20.76
N ARG A 6 -12.88 -0.44 -19.78
CA ARG A 6 -13.48 -1.50 -18.97
C ARG A 6 -14.99 -1.40 -19.09
N PHE A 7 -15.64 -2.48 -19.49
CA PHE A 7 -17.08 -2.50 -19.76
C PHE A 7 -17.69 -3.86 -19.44
N TRP A 8 -19.02 -3.88 -19.25
CA TRP A 8 -19.75 -5.12 -19.07
C TRP A 8 -20.02 -5.81 -20.41
N ASN A 9 -19.42 -6.98 -20.62
CA ASN A 9 -19.65 -7.80 -21.80
C ASN A 9 -20.91 -8.66 -21.59
N LYS A 10 -22.04 -8.23 -22.17
CA LYS A 10 -23.31 -8.94 -22.08
C LYS A 10 -23.29 -10.38 -22.63
N LYS A 11 -22.39 -10.68 -23.58
CA LYS A 11 -22.30 -12.02 -24.17
C LYS A 11 -21.68 -13.00 -23.19
N ASN A 12 -20.59 -12.58 -22.54
CA ASN A 12 -19.84 -13.43 -21.62
C ASN A 12 -20.32 -13.29 -20.16
N GLN A 13 -21.18 -12.32 -19.86
CA GLN A 13 -21.66 -11.99 -18.51
C GLN A 13 -20.49 -11.71 -17.54
N GLU A 14 -19.50 -10.97 -18.04
CA GLU A 14 -18.30 -10.62 -17.28
C GLU A 14 -17.86 -9.18 -17.58
N VAL A 15 -16.94 -8.67 -16.76
CA VAL A 15 -16.26 -7.41 -17.06
C VAL A 15 -15.09 -7.70 -17.99
N ASP A 16 -15.07 -7.03 -19.14
CA ASP A 16 -13.98 -7.10 -20.11
C ASP A 16 -13.13 -5.82 -20.02
N THR A 17 -11.81 -5.99 -19.99
CA THR A 17 -10.84 -4.89 -19.97
C THR A 17 -9.99 -4.98 -21.22
N ARG A 18 -10.05 -3.94 -22.07
CA ARG A 18 -9.27 -3.88 -23.31
C ARG A 18 -8.27 -2.76 -23.25
N TYR A 19 -7.01 -3.10 -23.51
CA TYR A 19 -5.98 -2.12 -23.80
C TYR A 19 -6.33 -1.37 -25.09
N VAL A 20 -6.23 -0.05 -25.04
CA VAL A 20 -6.44 0.82 -26.20
C VAL A 20 -5.11 1.26 -26.77
N THR A 21 -4.30 1.96 -25.96
CA THR A 21 -3.01 2.52 -26.36
C THR A 21 -2.22 3.01 -25.14
N SER A 22 -0.97 3.42 -25.38
CA SER A 22 -0.10 4.08 -24.42
C SER A 22 0.42 5.39 -25.01
N SER A 23 0.29 6.50 -24.27
CA SER A 23 0.88 7.79 -24.62
C SER A 23 2.03 8.15 -23.67
N PHE A 24 3.18 8.53 -24.21
CA PHE A 24 4.40 8.89 -23.47
C PHE A 24 4.61 10.39 -23.49
N MET A 25 4.19 11.06 -22.42
CA MET A 25 4.05 12.53 -22.40
C MET A 25 5.15 13.24 -21.58
N GLY A 26 6.06 12.48 -20.93
CA GLY A 26 7.12 13.04 -20.08
C GLY A 26 6.57 13.83 -18.89
N HIS A 27 7.05 15.07 -18.71
CA HIS A 27 6.46 16.02 -17.77
C HIS A 27 5.20 16.61 -18.39
N SER A 28 4.06 16.47 -17.72
CA SER A 28 2.76 16.81 -18.31
C SER A 28 1.88 17.56 -17.34
N THR A 29 1.18 18.55 -17.86
CA THR A 29 0.08 19.24 -17.16
C THR A 29 -1.23 18.47 -17.34
N ALA A 30 -2.28 18.89 -16.64
CA ALA A 30 -3.61 18.29 -16.80
C ALA A 30 -4.15 18.51 -18.22
N GLU A 31 -3.86 19.66 -18.81
CA GLU A 31 -4.19 20.03 -20.18
C GLU A 31 -3.47 19.14 -21.21
N ASP A 32 -2.21 18.81 -20.98
CA ASP A 32 -1.47 17.87 -21.82
C ASP A 32 -2.08 16.47 -21.76
N ILE A 33 -2.44 16.00 -20.55
CA ILE A 33 -3.11 14.71 -20.36
C ILE A 33 -4.45 14.70 -21.10
N LEU A 34 -5.24 15.76 -21.01
CA LEU A 34 -6.53 15.87 -21.70
C LEU A 34 -6.37 15.81 -23.22
N ARG A 35 -5.43 16.56 -23.78
CA ARG A 35 -5.13 16.54 -25.22
C ARG A 35 -4.79 15.13 -25.69
N GLU A 36 -3.89 14.46 -24.97
CA GLU A 36 -3.43 13.11 -25.32
C GLU A 36 -4.51 12.05 -25.10
N PHE A 37 -5.36 12.24 -24.08
CA PHE A 37 -6.52 11.39 -23.86
C PHE A 37 -7.51 11.50 -25.02
N ARG A 38 -7.77 12.72 -25.53
CA ARG A 38 -8.63 12.93 -26.70
C ARG A 38 -8.06 12.25 -27.96
N ILE A 39 -6.77 12.42 -28.23
CA ILE A 39 -6.10 11.74 -29.35
C ILE A 39 -6.24 10.22 -29.19
N SER A 40 -5.98 9.70 -27.99
CA SER A 40 -6.04 8.27 -27.68
C SER A 40 -7.45 7.68 -27.73
N THR A 41 -8.48 8.52 -27.63
CA THR A 41 -9.90 8.12 -27.59
C THR A 41 -10.68 8.57 -28.82
N GLU A 42 -10.02 9.08 -29.86
CA GLU A 42 -10.67 9.63 -31.07
C GLU A 42 -11.67 8.66 -31.72
N LYS A 43 -11.41 7.35 -31.63
CA LYS A 43 -12.23 6.28 -32.24
C LYS A 43 -13.33 5.77 -31.32
N LEU A 44 -13.39 6.25 -30.08
CA LEU A 44 -14.35 5.81 -29.07
C LEU A 44 -15.55 6.76 -29.01
N ASP A 45 -16.72 6.18 -28.78
CA ASP A 45 -17.95 6.95 -28.57
C ASP A 45 -18.01 7.46 -27.12
N LEU A 46 -17.43 8.64 -26.88
CA LEU A 46 -17.29 9.21 -25.53
C LEU A 46 -18.62 9.48 -24.82
N ARG A 47 -19.74 9.57 -25.54
CA ARG A 47 -21.10 9.64 -24.97
C ARG A 47 -21.45 8.44 -24.08
N LYS A 48 -20.76 7.31 -24.27
CA LYS A 48 -20.98 6.07 -23.51
C LYS A 48 -20.05 5.93 -22.31
N VAL A 49 -19.15 6.90 -22.09
CA VAL A 49 -18.23 6.88 -20.96
C VAL A 49 -18.99 7.24 -19.70
N LEU A 50 -18.96 6.33 -18.71
CA LEU A 50 -19.59 6.53 -17.42
C LEU A 50 -18.68 7.31 -16.45
N SER A 51 -17.39 6.97 -16.46
CA SER A 51 -16.40 7.49 -15.52
C SER A 51 -14.99 7.22 -16.04
N VAL A 52 -14.01 7.91 -15.46
CA VAL A 52 -12.57 7.68 -15.70
C VAL A 52 -11.94 7.27 -14.38
N SER A 53 -11.33 6.08 -14.34
CA SER A 53 -10.59 5.61 -13.17
C SER A 53 -9.14 6.05 -13.24
N MET A 54 -8.65 6.65 -12.15
CA MET A 54 -7.30 7.23 -12.05
C MET A 54 -6.80 7.17 -10.60
N ASP A 55 -5.50 7.33 -10.38
CA ASP A 55 -4.93 7.58 -9.06
C ASP A 55 -5.18 9.03 -8.59
N GLY A 56 -4.80 9.33 -7.34
CA GLY A 56 -5.15 10.59 -6.67
C GLY A 56 -4.24 11.83 -6.79
N PRO A 57 -3.19 11.92 -7.64
CA PRO A 57 -2.45 13.17 -7.81
C PRO A 57 -3.32 14.35 -8.27
N SER A 58 -2.99 15.57 -7.82
CA SER A 58 -3.75 16.78 -8.17
C SER A 58 -3.88 17.04 -9.67
N VAL A 59 -2.87 16.66 -10.45
CA VAL A 59 -2.89 16.79 -11.91
C VAL A 59 -3.98 15.93 -12.55
N ASN A 60 -4.21 14.72 -12.02
CA ASN A 60 -5.23 13.80 -12.53
C ASN A 60 -6.64 14.25 -12.14
N TRP A 61 -6.81 14.77 -10.93
CA TRP A 61 -8.05 15.44 -10.52
C TRP A 61 -8.40 16.63 -11.42
N LYS A 62 -7.42 17.48 -11.73
CA LYS A 62 -7.63 18.60 -12.64
C LYS A 62 -7.99 18.11 -14.04
N PHE A 63 -7.33 17.06 -14.55
CA PHE A 63 -7.67 16.43 -15.82
C PHE A 63 -9.12 15.94 -15.84
N PHE A 64 -9.56 15.19 -14.82
CA PHE A 64 -10.94 14.70 -14.74
C PHE A 64 -11.96 15.83 -14.78
N ASN A 65 -11.72 16.91 -14.03
CA ASN A 65 -12.62 18.07 -14.01
C ASN A 65 -12.69 18.77 -15.38
N LEU A 66 -11.55 18.94 -16.04
CA LEU A 66 -11.51 19.52 -17.38
C LEU A 66 -12.27 18.63 -18.38
N PHE A 67 -12.04 17.31 -18.31
CA PHE A 67 -12.71 16.36 -19.19
C PHE A 67 -14.22 16.31 -18.95
N ASP A 68 -14.68 16.32 -17.70
CA ASP A 68 -16.11 16.38 -17.37
C ASP A 68 -16.77 17.66 -17.92
N VAL A 69 -16.10 18.81 -17.81
CA VAL A 69 -16.58 20.06 -18.42
C VAL A 69 -16.71 19.96 -19.95
N GLU A 70 -15.78 19.28 -20.62
CA GLU A 70 -15.90 19.04 -22.07
C GLU A 70 -17.05 18.10 -22.42
N ILE A 71 -17.21 17.00 -21.67
CA ILE A 71 -18.32 16.04 -21.85
C ILE A 71 -19.68 16.73 -21.66
N GLN A 72 -19.80 17.63 -20.67
CA GLN A 72 -20.99 18.44 -20.46
C GLN A 72 -21.29 19.36 -21.65
N LYS A 73 -20.27 20.03 -22.19
CA LYS A 73 -20.43 20.93 -23.33
C LYS A 73 -20.76 20.21 -24.62
N GLU A 74 -20.12 19.06 -24.89
CA GLU A 74 -20.28 18.33 -26.15
C GLU A 74 -21.54 17.46 -26.18
N PHE A 75 -21.92 16.87 -25.04
CA PHE A 75 -22.93 15.82 -25.00
C PHE A 75 -24.08 16.10 -24.03
N ALA A 76 -24.06 17.20 -23.28
CA ALA A 76 -25.03 17.52 -22.23
C ALA A 76 -25.18 16.40 -21.17
N THR A 77 -24.07 15.71 -20.87
CA THR A 77 -23.96 14.66 -19.84
C THR A 77 -22.80 14.95 -18.91
N SER A 78 -22.72 14.28 -17.76
CA SER A 78 -21.58 14.39 -16.84
C SER A 78 -21.01 13.02 -16.50
N LEU A 79 -19.72 12.98 -16.20
CA LEU A 79 -19.03 11.81 -15.68
C LEU A 79 -19.41 11.57 -14.23
N ILE A 80 -19.55 10.30 -13.86
CA ILE A 80 -19.69 9.91 -12.46
C ILE A 80 -18.32 9.99 -11.80
N ASN A 81 -18.16 10.88 -10.82
CA ASN A 81 -16.98 10.91 -9.97
C ASN A 81 -17.06 9.80 -8.92
N VAL A 82 -16.22 8.78 -9.08
CA VAL A 82 -16.16 7.61 -8.20
C VAL A 82 -14.99 7.66 -7.21
N GLY A 83 -14.28 8.80 -7.13
CA GLY A 83 -13.06 8.92 -6.36
C GLY A 83 -11.81 8.52 -7.14
N SER A 84 -10.65 8.69 -6.51
CA SER A 84 -9.39 8.09 -6.97
C SER A 84 -9.31 6.62 -6.61
N CYS A 85 -8.35 5.89 -7.19
CA CYS A 85 -8.06 4.50 -6.89
C CYS A 85 -8.02 4.21 -5.37
N SER A 86 -9.00 3.44 -4.90
CA SER A 86 -9.16 3.10 -3.47
C SER A 86 -7.96 2.34 -2.91
N LEU A 87 -7.31 1.50 -3.72
CA LEU A 87 -6.09 0.78 -3.34
C LEU A 87 -4.95 1.73 -2.98
N HIS A 88 -4.80 2.84 -3.73
CA HIS A 88 -3.82 3.87 -3.41
C HIS A 88 -4.20 4.62 -2.14
N VAL A 89 -5.48 4.91 -1.91
CA VAL A 89 -5.96 5.54 -0.67
C VAL A 89 -5.62 4.65 0.53
N VAL A 90 -5.94 3.36 0.49
CA VAL A 90 -5.63 2.42 1.59
C VAL A 90 -4.12 2.31 1.85
N ASN A 91 -3.30 2.18 0.79
CA ASN A 91 -1.84 2.15 0.95
C ASN A 91 -1.30 3.45 1.56
N ASN A 92 -1.79 4.60 1.10
CA ASN A 92 -1.38 5.91 1.60
C ASN A 92 -1.83 6.13 3.04
N SER A 93 -3.04 5.71 3.42
CA SER A 93 -3.54 5.77 4.79
C SER A 93 -2.70 4.91 5.73
N PHE A 94 -2.36 3.69 5.32
CA PHE A 94 -1.49 2.81 6.09
C PHE A 94 -0.09 3.43 6.29
N ARG A 95 0.52 3.94 5.22
CA ARG A 95 1.80 4.68 5.28
C ARG A 95 1.69 5.91 6.19
N HIS A 96 0.59 6.66 6.12
CA HIS A 96 0.39 7.85 6.94
C HIS A 96 0.32 7.47 8.42
N GLY A 97 -0.43 6.42 8.76
CA GLY A 97 -0.54 5.89 10.11
C GLY A 97 0.81 5.53 10.75
N GLU A 98 1.71 4.92 9.98
CA GLU A 98 3.07 4.63 10.45
C GLU A 98 3.87 5.92 10.71
N ARG A 99 3.77 6.92 9.84
CA ARG A 99 4.52 8.18 9.93
C ARG A 99 4.08 9.11 11.05
N VAL A 100 2.79 9.12 11.38
CA VAL A 100 2.25 9.94 12.48
C VAL A 100 2.46 9.29 13.84
N SER A 101 2.95 8.04 13.89
CA SER A 101 3.35 7.41 15.13
C SER A 101 4.46 8.21 15.81
N PRO A 102 4.31 8.62 17.09
CA PRO A 102 5.32 9.36 17.84
C PRO A 102 6.67 8.63 17.95
N THR A 103 6.65 7.32 17.72
CA THR A 103 7.81 6.43 17.88
C THR A 103 8.57 6.18 16.59
N GLN A 104 8.09 6.67 15.43
CA GLN A 104 8.69 6.56 14.08
C GLN A 104 9.53 5.29 13.91
N TRP A 105 8.89 4.18 13.52
CA TRP A 105 9.54 2.87 13.54
C TRP A 105 10.56 2.66 12.42
N ASP A 106 10.64 3.59 11.46
CA ASP A 106 11.55 3.56 10.31
C ASP A 106 11.48 2.22 9.54
N ILE A 107 10.31 1.58 9.53
CA ILE A 107 10.12 0.25 8.92
C ILE A 107 10.42 0.33 7.42
N ASP A 108 9.96 1.38 6.74
CA ASP A 108 10.22 1.56 5.30
C ASP A 108 11.70 1.78 4.99
N ILE A 109 12.41 2.50 5.85
CA ILE A 109 13.86 2.71 5.73
C ILE A 109 14.59 1.39 5.96
N PHE A 110 14.20 0.60 6.97
CA PHE A 110 14.77 -0.71 7.24
C PHE A 110 14.57 -1.67 6.07
N LEU A 111 13.32 -1.87 5.63
CA LEU A 111 12.96 -2.77 4.52
C LEU A 111 13.62 -2.34 3.19
N SER A 112 13.73 -1.05 2.94
CA SER A 112 14.47 -0.54 1.78
C SER A 112 15.98 -0.81 1.94
N SER A 113 16.54 -0.58 3.13
CA SER A 113 17.98 -0.70 3.38
C SER A 113 18.45 -2.14 3.22
N ILE A 114 17.72 -3.13 3.73
CA ILE A 114 18.09 -4.54 3.57
C ILE A 114 18.17 -4.92 2.09
N TYR A 115 17.24 -4.44 1.26
CA TYR A 115 17.27 -4.69 -0.18
C TYR A 115 18.47 -4.01 -0.85
N TYR A 116 18.69 -2.71 -0.61
CA TYR A 116 19.79 -1.96 -1.23
C TYR A 116 21.18 -2.32 -0.69
N LEU A 117 21.26 -3.01 0.45
CA LEU A 117 22.51 -3.61 0.93
C LEU A 117 23.01 -4.68 -0.03
N PHE A 118 22.13 -5.41 -0.71
CA PHE A 118 22.51 -6.52 -1.58
C PHE A 118 22.23 -6.25 -3.06
N LYS A 119 21.40 -5.25 -3.36
CA LYS A 119 21.11 -4.82 -4.73
C LYS A 119 22.42 -4.47 -5.46
N ASP A 120 22.57 -5.01 -6.66
CA ASP A 120 23.67 -4.75 -7.58
C ASP A 120 25.07 -5.00 -6.96
N SER A 121 25.16 -5.94 -6.00
CA SER A 121 26.45 -6.30 -5.37
C SER A 121 26.61 -7.82 -5.21
N PRO A 122 27.19 -8.49 -6.22
CA PRO A 122 27.45 -9.93 -6.18
C PRO A 122 28.28 -10.37 -4.97
N ALA A 123 29.39 -9.68 -4.67
CA ALA A 123 30.25 -10.01 -3.54
C ALA A 123 29.51 -9.98 -2.19
N ARG A 124 28.73 -8.92 -1.90
CA ARG A 124 27.93 -8.84 -0.66
C ARG A 124 26.87 -9.94 -0.58
N ARG A 125 26.28 -10.34 -1.71
CA ARG A 125 25.33 -11.45 -1.76
C ARG A 125 26.02 -12.77 -1.47
N GLU A 126 27.19 -13.00 -2.04
CA GLU A 126 28.01 -14.18 -1.78
C GLU A 126 28.40 -14.27 -0.30
N ASP A 127 28.94 -13.20 0.27
CA ASP A 127 29.34 -13.14 1.69
C ASP A 127 28.15 -13.40 2.63
N TYR A 128 26.99 -12.81 2.33
CA TYR A 128 25.75 -13.05 3.07
C TYR A 128 25.29 -14.50 2.96
N LEU A 129 25.26 -15.06 1.75
CA LEU A 129 24.79 -16.42 1.52
C LEU A 129 25.73 -17.49 2.12
N LYS A 130 27.02 -17.19 2.28
CA LYS A 130 27.98 -18.08 2.96
C LYS A 130 27.70 -18.24 4.46
N VAL A 131 27.12 -17.22 5.10
CA VAL A 131 26.86 -17.19 6.56
C VAL A 131 25.38 -17.35 6.91
N SER A 132 24.49 -17.25 5.91
CA SER A 132 23.04 -17.35 6.03
C SER A 132 22.62 -18.82 6.18
N GLU A 133 21.76 -19.10 7.15
CA GLU A 133 21.22 -20.45 7.38
C GLU A 133 20.05 -20.73 6.42
N ILE A 134 19.22 -19.72 6.13
CA ILE A 134 18.02 -19.87 5.30
C ILE A 134 18.34 -19.75 3.80
N GLY A 135 19.44 -19.07 3.46
CA GLY A 135 19.89 -18.87 2.08
C GLY A 135 18.97 -17.96 1.25
N LYS A 136 18.13 -17.12 1.88
CA LYS A 136 17.17 -16.25 1.19
C LYS A 136 17.60 -14.79 1.23
N LEU A 137 17.50 -14.12 0.08
CA LEU A 137 17.79 -12.68 -0.02
C LEU A 137 16.56 -11.82 0.28
N PRO A 138 16.75 -10.54 0.68
CA PRO A 138 15.64 -9.61 0.89
C PRO A 138 14.86 -9.32 -0.39
N LYS A 139 13.56 -9.03 -0.23
CA LYS A 139 12.67 -8.56 -1.30
C LYS A 139 12.71 -7.05 -1.38
N LYS A 140 12.46 -6.51 -2.58
CA LYS A 140 12.32 -5.06 -2.79
C LYS A 140 11.09 -4.56 -2.03
N PHE A 141 11.27 -3.53 -1.21
CA PHE A 141 10.18 -2.79 -0.61
C PHE A 141 9.70 -1.68 -1.55
N CYS A 142 8.39 -1.63 -1.82
CA CYS A 142 7.78 -0.62 -2.68
C CYS A 142 7.12 0.48 -1.84
N ARG A 143 7.65 1.71 -1.90
CA ARG A 143 7.13 2.85 -1.11
C ARG A 143 5.73 3.31 -1.51
N THR A 144 5.22 2.89 -2.66
CA THR A 144 3.83 3.15 -3.08
C THR A 144 2.90 1.98 -2.80
N ARG A 145 3.45 0.79 -2.49
CA ARG A 145 2.73 -0.45 -2.23
C ARG A 145 3.26 -1.08 -0.95
N TRP A 146 2.94 -0.47 0.19
CA TRP A 146 3.47 -0.82 1.51
C TRP A 146 3.01 -2.20 1.98
N LEU A 147 1.87 -2.64 1.46
CA LEU A 147 1.16 -3.85 1.87
C LEU A 147 1.66 -5.11 1.11
N GLU A 148 2.81 -5.04 0.43
CA GLU A 148 3.42 -6.19 -0.24
C GLU A 148 4.35 -7.01 0.71
N ASN A 149 4.72 -8.22 0.27
CA ASN A 149 5.42 -9.27 1.04
C ASN A 149 6.86 -8.96 1.53
N ALA A 150 7.31 -7.71 1.52
CA ALA A 150 8.67 -7.34 1.92
C ALA A 150 8.92 -7.52 3.44
N ALA A 151 7.94 -7.18 4.28
CA ALA A 151 8.04 -7.33 5.73
C ALA A 151 8.13 -8.81 6.14
N GLU A 152 7.38 -9.70 5.49
CA GLU A 152 7.43 -11.14 5.74
C GLU A 152 8.81 -11.71 5.45
N ARG A 153 9.41 -11.33 4.31
CA ARG A 153 10.79 -11.72 3.98
C ARG A 153 11.78 -11.17 5.00
N ALA A 154 11.61 -9.94 5.48
CA ALA A 154 12.51 -9.35 6.47
C ALA A 154 12.47 -10.08 7.83
N ILE A 155 11.28 -10.52 8.25
CA ILE A 155 11.10 -11.34 9.45
C ILE A 155 11.78 -12.70 9.26
N GLU A 156 11.55 -13.34 8.11
CA GLU A 156 12.14 -14.63 7.76
C GLU A 156 13.67 -14.60 7.84
N ILE A 157 14.31 -13.59 7.25
CA ILE A 157 15.78 -13.51 7.18
C ILE A 157 16.43 -12.79 8.37
N TRP A 158 15.66 -12.48 9.42
CA TRP A 158 16.15 -11.64 10.52
C TRP A 158 17.44 -12.19 11.16
N ASN A 159 17.45 -13.48 11.50
CA ASN A 159 18.61 -14.11 12.13
C ASN A 159 19.83 -14.12 11.20
N ASP A 160 19.63 -14.38 9.91
CA ASP A 160 20.70 -14.33 8.90
C ASP A 160 21.28 -12.91 8.76
N LEU A 161 20.45 -11.87 8.86
CA LEU A 161 20.92 -10.48 8.86
C LEU A 161 21.78 -10.19 10.10
N VAL A 162 21.36 -10.66 11.28
CA VAL A 162 22.15 -10.53 12.52
C VAL A 162 23.47 -11.28 12.40
N LEU A 163 23.45 -12.53 11.91
CA LEU A 163 24.65 -13.33 11.65
C LEU A 163 25.61 -12.62 10.70
N TYR A 164 25.10 -12.06 9.60
CA TYR A 164 25.90 -11.31 8.64
C TYR A 164 26.57 -10.08 9.28
N VAL A 165 25.80 -9.25 10.02
CA VAL A 165 26.37 -8.08 10.70
C VAL A 165 27.42 -8.50 11.74
N ASN A 166 27.18 -9.55 12.51
CA ASN A 166 28.15 -10.08 13.47
C ASN A 166 29.43 -10.56 12.77
N ASN A 167 29.33 -11.21 11.61
CA ASN A 167 30.51 -11.61 10.82
C ASN A 167 31.28 -10.40 10.30
N VAL A 168 30.60 -9.32 9.90
CA VAL A 168 31.26 -8.07 9.53
C VAL A 168 31.96 -7.43 10.74
N GLU A 169 31.29 -7.31 11.89
CA GLU A 169 31.85 -6.70 13.11
C GLU A 169 33.08 -7.49 13.63
N ASN A 170 33.10 -8.80 13.41
CA ASN A 170 34.24 -9.68 13.75
C ASN A 170 35.28 -9.82 12.61
N ASN A 171 35.22 -8.99 11.57
CA ASN A 171 36.14 -9.00 10.42
C ASN A 171 36.22 -10.34 9.67
N LYS A 172 35.17 -11.17 9.73
CA LYS A 172 35.08 -12.45 8.99
C LYS A 172 34.69 -12.25 7.52
N VAL A 173 34.02 -11.14 7.22
CA VAL A 173 33.69 -10.71 5.85
C VAL A 173 33.98 -9.21 5.70
N PRO A 174 34.18 -8.68 4.47
CA PRO A 174 34.48 -7.28 4.24
C PRO A 174 33.38 -6.33 4.73
N THR A 175 33.77 -5.24 5.39
CA THR A 175 32.82 -4.23 5.90
C THR A 175 32.21 -3.39 4.78
N PRO A 176 30.87 -3.43 4.57
CA PRO A 176 30.23 -2.59 3.56
C PRO A 176 30.25 -1.10 3.94
N LYS A 177 30.82 -0.26 3.08
CA LYS A 177 30.94 1.20 3.32
C LYS A 177 29.71 2.01 2.86
N CYS A 178 28.51 1.42 2.89
CA CYS A 178 27.29 2.06 2.39
C CYS A 178 26.33 2.51 3.50
N LYS A 179 25.46 3.49 3.21
CA LYS A 179 24.46 4.00 4.16
C LYS A 179 23.51 2.91 4.65
N SER A 180 23.09 2.00 3.75
CA SER A 180 22.21 0.88 4.07
C SER A 180 22.80 -0.02 5.15
N TYR A 181 24.08 -0.40 5.03
CA TYR A 181 24.74 -1.22 6.04
C TYR A 181 24.81 -0.52 7.40
N LYS A 182 25.24 0.74 7.43
CA LYS A 182 25.32 1.53 8.67
C LYS A 182 23.96 1.60 9.37
N PHE A 183 22.88 1.78 8.61
CA PHE A 183 21.53 1.77 9.15
C PHE A 183 21.16 0.40 9.71
N ILE A 184 21.34 -0.69 8.94
CA ILE A 184 21.02 -2.06 9.38
C ILE A 184 21.81 -2.43 10.63
N ALA A 185 23.12 -2.18 10.66
CA ALA A 185 23.97 -2.49 11.82
C ALA A 185 23.53 -1.75 13.09
N LYS A 186 22.93 -0.57 12.96
CA LYS A 186 22.27 0.13 14.08
C LYS A 186 20.91 -0.50 14.41
N SER A 187 20.08 -0.74 13.41
CA SER A 187 18.71 -1.25 13.56
C SER A 187 18.64 -2.62 14.20
N ILE A 188 19.56 -3.54 13.89
CA ILE A 188 19.56 -4.88 14.49
C ILE A 188 19.86 -4.88 15.99
N LYS A 189 20.39 -3.77 16.53
CA LYS A 189 20.64 -3.58 17.97
C LYS A 189 19.38 -3.14 18.72
N ASP A 190 18.31 -2.75 18.02
CA ASP A 190 17.00 -2.47 18.62
C ASP A 190 16.24 -3.80 18.87
N PRO A 191 16.09 -4.25 20.13
CA PRO A 191 15.39 -5.49 20.43
C PRO A 191 13.89 -5.44 20.10
N THR A 192 13.33 -4.23 19.89
CA THR A 192 11.91 -4.05 19.58
C THR A 192 11.61 -4.11 18.08
N LEU A 193 12.62 -4.01 17.20
CA LEU A 193 12.40 -3.99 15.75
C LEU A 193 11.72 -5.28 15.21
N PRO A 194 12.09 -6.50 15.64
CA PRO A 194 11.36 -7.70 15.25
C PRO A 194 9.88 -7.66 15.63
N ILE A 195 9.57 -7.10 16.79
CA ILE A 195 8.20 -6.95 17.30
C ILE A 195 7.43 -5.96 16.43
N LYS A 196 8.03 -4.81 16.12
CA LYS A 196 7.47 -3.78 15.22
C LYS A 196 7.20 -4.35 13.82
N LEU A 197 8.14 -5.12 13.25
CA LEU A 197 7.99 -5.79 11.95
C LEU A 197 6.84 -6.80 11.95
N ARG A 198 6.70 -7.58 13.02
CA ARG A 198 5.61 -8.55 13.16
C ARG A 198 4.26 -7.87 13.32
N PHE A 199 4.16 -6.81 14.13
CA PHE A 199 2.94 -6.01 14.22
C PHE A 199 2.57 -5.41 12.86
N PHE A 200 3.53 -4.80 12.16
CA PHE A 200 3.36 -4.29 10.81
C PHE A 200 2.82 -5.39 9.90
N ARG A 201 3.43 -6.57 9.90
CA ARG A 201 2.98 -7.72 9.09
C ARG A 201 1.56 -8.14 9.46
N SER A 202 1.22 -8.27 10.74
CA SER A 202 -0.12 -8.65 11.19
C SER A 202 -1.17 -7.68 10.67
N LEU A 203 -0.92 -6.37 10.73
CA LEU A 203 -1.83 -5.38 10.17
C LEU A 203 -1.90 -5.47 8.64
N THR A 204 -0.78 -5.68 7.94
CA THR A 204 -0.82 -5.89 6.47
C THR A 204 -1.65 -7.12 6.09
N LYS A 205 -1.58 -8.23 6.84
CA LYS A 205 -2.37 -9.45 6.58
C LYS A 205 -3.88 -9.22 6.69
N LEU A 206 -4.31 -8.28 7.54
CA LEU A 206 -5.74 -7.92 7.65
C LEU A 206 -6.23 -7.13 6.43
N ILE A 207 -5.34 -6.39 5.77
CA ILE A 207 -5.67 -5.50 4.66
C ILE A 207 -5.47 -6.20 3.29
N GLU A 208 -4.53 -7.14 3.19
CA GLU A 208 -4.24 -7.90 1.96
C GLU A 208 -5.49 -8.47 1.25
N PRO A 209 -6.44 -9.15 1.94
CA PRO A 209 -7.63 -9.68 1.28
C PRO A 209 -8.48 -8.60 0.60
N PHE A 210 -8.57 -7.40 1.19
CA PHE A 210 -9.25 -6.27 0.58
C PHE A 210 -8.53 -5.85 -0.71
N LEU A 211 -7.21 -5.74 -0.69
CA LEU A 211 -6.44 -5.36 -1.88
C LEU A 211 -6.61 -6.37 -3.02
N GLU A 212 -6.47 -7.65 -2.73
CA GLU A 212 -6.61 -8.73 -3.71
C GLU A 212 -8.02 -8.79 -4.29
N PHE A 213 -9.04 -8.57 -3.46
CA PHE A 213 -10.43 -8.56 -3.90
C PHE A 213 -10.71 -7.40 -4.84
N TYR A 214 -10.28 -6.18 -4.49
CA TYR A 214 -10.52 -4.96 -5.27
C TYR A 214 -9.63 -4.80 -6.51
N GLN A 215 -8.69 -5.72 -6.73
CA GLN A 215 -7.91 -5.81 -7.98
C GLN A 215 -8.58 -6.68 -9.06
N ARG A 216 -9.71 -7.33 -8.74
CA ARG A 216 -10.40 -8.23 -9.69
C ARG A 216 -11.16 -7.48 -10.79
N ASP A 217 -11.35 -8.16 -11.92
CA ASP A 217 -12.21 -7.69 -13.01
C ASP A 217 -13.69 -7.98 -12.73
N CYS A 218 -14.24 -7.32 -11.70
CA CYS A 218 -15.65 -7.42 -11.28
C CYS A 218 -16.25 -6.02 -11.00
N PRO A 219 -17.58 -5.86 -11.01
CA PRO A 219 -18.24 -4.59 -10.69
C PRO A 219 -18.28 -4.35 -9.17
N LEU A 220 -17.13 -3.98 -8.59
CA LEU A 220 -16.95 -3.92 -7.14
C LEU A 220 -17.27 -2.55 -6.49
N LEU A 221 -17.39 -1.49 -7.29
CA LEU A 221 -17.60 -0.14 -6.79
C LEU A 221 -18.78 -0.01 -5.80
N PRO A 222 -19.96 -0.63 -6.01
CA PRO A 222 -21.08 -0.52 -5.08
C PRO A 222 -20.80 -1.06 -3.67
N PHE A 223 -19.83 -1.97 -3.52
CA PHE A 223 -19.48 -2.61 -2.25
C PHE A 223 -18.35 -1.91 -1.49
N LEU A 224 -17.65 -0.99 -2.17
CA LEU A 224 -16.40 -0.40 -1.70
C LEU A 224 -16.50 0.24 -0.31
N ALA A 225 -17.52 1.05 -0.08
CA ALA A 225 -17.67 1.77 1.18
C ALA A 225 -17.89 0.84 2.38
N GLU A 226 -18.74 -0.18 2.20
CA GLU A 226 -19.05 -1.15 3.24
C GLU A 226 -17.87 -2.10 3.51
N ASP A 227 -17.13 -2.49 2.48
CA ASP A 227 -15.94 -3.33 2.65
C ASP A 227 -14.78 -2.56 3.32
N ILE A 228 -14.60 -1.27 3.02
CA ILE A 228 -13.66 -0.41 3.76
C ILE A 228 -14.07 -0.32 5.24
N LYS A 229 -15.37 -0.09 5.51
CA LYS A 229 -15.90 -0.07 6.87
C LYS A 229 -15.54 -1.35 7.62
N LYS A 230 -15.83 -2.50 7.02
CA LYS A 230 -15.53 -3.82 7.58
C LYS A 230 -14.03 -3.98 7.85
N MET A 231 -13.18 -3.68 6.87
CA MET A 231 -11.71 -3.75 7.01
C MET A 231 -11.21 -2.89 8.18
N VAL A 232 -11.69 -1.66 8.32
CA VAL A 232 -11.33 -0.77 9.43
C VAL A 232 -11.77 -1.34 10.77
N ILE A 233 -13.02 -1.82 10.86
CA ILE A 233 -13.54 -2.44 12.09
C ILE A 233 -12.74 -3.70 12.46
N ASP A 234 -12.39 -4.54 11.49
CA ASP A 234 -11.59 -5.75 11.72
C ASP A 234 -10.20 -5.39 12.26
N CYS A 235 -9.58 -4.32 11.74
CA CYS A 235 -8.32 -3.80 12.28
C CYS A 235 -8.48 -3.34 13.75
N LEU A 236 -9.51 -2.54 14.05
CA LEU A 236 -9.72 -2.01 15.41
C LEU A 236 -10.03 -3.12 16.43
N LYS A 237 -10.83 -4.12 16.03
CA LYS A 237 -11.17 -5.28 16.86
C LYS A 237 -9.97 -6.18 17.12
N THR A 238 -9.19 -6.49 16.07
CA THR A 238 -8.05 -7.42 16.17
C THR A 238 -7.01 -6.97 17.20
N PHE A 239 -6.78 -5.67 17.30
CA PHE A 239 -5.84 -5.10 18.27
C PHE A 239 -6.52 -4.54 19.52
N SER A 240 -7.84 -4.71 19.65
CA SER A 240 -8.66 -4.21 20.77
C SER A 240 -8.33 -2.75 21.12
N VAL A 241 -8.17 -1.90 20.10
CA VAL A 241 -7.69 -0.52 20.24
C VAL A 241 -8.72 0.35 20.98
N MET A 242 -9.99 0.07 20.74
CA MET A 242 -11.13 0.88 21.17
C MET A 242 -11.92 0.15 22.25
N LYS A 243 -12.60 0.91 23.13
CA LYS A 243 -13.57 0.34 24.06
C LYS A 243 -14.72 -0.33 23.29
N ASN A 244 -15.27 -1.42 23.85
CA ASN A 244 -16.27 -2.24 23.16
C ASN A 244 -17.54 -1.44 22.85
N GLU A 245 -18.00 -0.61 23.80
CA GLU A 245 -19.17 0.25 23.64
C GLU A 245 -19.01 1.25 22.48
N ILE A 246 -17.79 1.69 22.19
CA ILE A 246 -17.49 2.55 21.04
C ILE A 246 -17.56 1.75 19.75
N LEU A 247 -16.94 0.57 19.70
CA LEU A 247 -16.96 -0.31 18.52
C LEU A 247 -18.38 -0.75 18.13
N GLU A 248 -19.23 -1.03 19.12
CA GLU A 248 -20.65 -1.36 18.92
C GLU A 248 -21.43 -0.20 18.31
N GLY A 249 -21.02 1.05 18.54
CA GLY A 249 -21.60 2.24 17.91
C GLY A 249 -21.13 2.50 16.47
N LEU A 250 -20.04 1.88 16.01
CA LEU A 250 -19.48 2.06 14.66
C LEU A 250 -20.15 1.14 13.63
N THR A 251 -21.48 1.22 13.51
CA THR A 251 -22.28 0.32 12.67
C THR A 251 -22.38 0.73 11.20
N THR A 252 -22.19 2.01 10.88
CA THR A 252 -22.39 2.57 9.54
C THR A 252 -21.11 3.21 9.00
N VAL A 253 -21.00 3.35 7.67
CA VAL A 253 -19.88 4.09 7.05
C VAL A 253 -19.79 5.51 7.60
N ASN A 254 -20.94 6.16 7.76
CA ASN A 254 -21.01 7.54 8.25
C ASN A 254 -20.57 7.67 9.71
N SER A 255 -20.85 6.68 10.56
CA SER A 255 -20.39 6.71 11.95
C SER A 255 -18.87 6.55 12.05
N ILE A 256 -18.25 5.70 11.23
CA ILE A 256 -16.77 5.65 11.14
C ILE A 256 -16.20 6.96 10.61
N PHE A 257 -16.77 7.50 9.53
CA PHE A 257 -16.28 8.72 8.89
C PHE A 257 -16.28 9.94 9.83
N LYS A 258 -17.29 10.06 10.68
CA LYS A 258 -17.43 11.16 11.65
C LYS A 258 -16.70 10.92 12.96
N PHE A 259 -16.17 9.71 13.18
CA PHE A 259 -15.55 9.36 14.44
C PHE A 259 -14.18 10.04 14.58
N ASP A 260 -13.96 10.68 15.72
CA ASP A 260 -12.66 11.29 16.05
C ASP A 260 -11.70 10.24 16.65
N PHE A 261 -10.88 9.65 15.78
CA PHE A 261 -9.82 8.73 16.17
C PHE A 261 -8.66 9.39 16.92
N SER A 262 -8.64 10.71 17.10
CA SER A 262 -7.61 11.36 17.94
C SER A 262 -7.97 11.37 19.43
N ASN A 263 -9.24 11.13 19.76
CA ASN A 263 -9.72 11.13 21.15
C ASN A 263 -9.35 9.85 21.90
N LYS A 264 -8.24 9.92 22.66
CA LYS A 264 -7.72 8.83 23.49
C LYS A 264 -8.69 8.34 24.58
N ALA A 265 -9.69 9.13 24.98
CA ALA A 265 -10.69 8.68 25.96
C ALA A 265 -11.55 7.51 25.43
N SER A 266 -11.58 7.32 24.12
CA SER A 266 -12.29 6.24 23.43
C SER A 266 -11.48 4.94 23.36
N TYR A 267 -10.19 4.99 23.71
CA TYR A 267 -9.29 3.84 23.60
C TYR A 267 -9.46 2.88 24.77
N ALA A 268 -9.24 1.60 24.49
CA ALA A 268 -9.19 0.59 25.53
C ALA A 268 -7.96 0.81 26.42
N ASP A 269 -8.05 0.29 27.65
CA ASP A 269 -6.88 0.22 28.53
C ASP A 269 -5.80 -0.66 27.89
N ILE A 270 -4.53 -0.26 28.03
CA ILE A 270 -3.40 -0.98 27.43
C ILE A 270 -3.31 -2.44 27.90
N SER A 271 -3.79 -2.76 29.10
CA SER A 271 -3.87 -4.13 29.62
C SER A 271 -4.82 -5.03 28.83
N LYS A 272 -5.78 -4.45 28.10
CA LYS A 272 -6.72 -5.17 27.24
C LYS A 272 -6.19 -5.39 25.83
N VAL A 273 -5.09 -4.74 25.45
CA VAL A 273 -4.49 -4.91 24.12
C VAL A 273 -3.85 -6.31 24.07
N PRO A 274 -4.28 -7.19 23.15
CA PRO A 274 -3.73 -8.52 22.97
C PRO A 274 -2.21 -8.52 22.80
N THR A 275 -1.47 -8.99 23.80
CA THR A 275 -0.04 -9.33 23.61
C THR A 275 0.10 -10.56 22.70
N TRP A 276 -0.91 -11.43 22.67
CA TRP A 276 -0.94 -12.71 21.96
C TRP A 276 -1.10 -12.64 20.44
N GLY A 277 -1.65 -11.55 19.88
CA GLY A 277 -1.70 -11.34 18.42
C GLY A 277 -0.31 -11.09 17.80
N VAL A 278 0.62 -10.61 18.62
CA VAL A 278 2.05 -10.48 18.28
C VAL A 278 2.84 -11.70 18.75
N LEU A 279 2.38 -12.40 19.80
CA LEU A 279 3.06 -13.53 20.45
C LEU A 279 2.72 -14.94 19.91
N LYS A 280 1.67 -15.16 19.11
CA LYS A 280 1.37 -16.49 18.50
C LYS A 280 2.26 -16.88 17.31
N ALA A 281 3.23 -16.04 16.95
CA ALA A 281 4.22 -16.31 15.92
C ALA A 281 5.64 -16.54 16.49
N TRP A 282 5.74 -16.93 17.76
CA TRP A 282 6.98 -17.25 18.47
C TRP A 282 7.11 -18.75 18.61
#